data_AF-E3ZS11-F1
#
_entry.id   AF-E3ZS11-F1
#
_cell.length_a   1.000
_cell.length_b   1.000
_cell.length_c   1.000
_cell.angle_alpha   90.00
_cell.angle_beta   90.00
_cell.angle_gamma   90.00
#
_symmetry.space_group_name_H-M   'P 1'
#
loop_
_entity.id
_entity.type
_entity.pdbx_description
1 polymer ?
#
loop_
_entity_poly.entity_id
_entity_poly.type
_entity_poly.pdbx_seq_one_letter_code
_entity_poly.pdbx_strand_id
1 'polypeptide(L)'
;LEEVMEKLTDDDLLIITADHGNDPTYTGTDHTREFVPLLVYSPRFKNGGSELELRKTFADLGATVADNFDVKMPEYGKSFLADLK
;
A
#
# COMPACT_ATOMS: atom_id res chain seq x y z
N LEU A 1 -9.41 3.94 13.10
CA LEU A 1 -8.06 4.29 12.59
C LEU A 1 -7.39 5.39 13.42
N GLU A 2 -8.13 6.32 13.99
CA GLU A 2 -7.60 7.42 14.84
C GLU A 2 -6.53 6.96 15.86
N GLU A 3 -6.83 5.96 16.69
CA GLU A 3 -5.87 5.42 17.66
C GLU A 3 -4.56 4.88 17.05
N VAL A 4 -4.59 4.40 15.81
CA VAL A 4 -3.39 3.96 15.09
C VAL A 4 -2.60 5.18 14.63
N MET A 5 -3.29 6.15 14.03
CA MET A 5 -2.68 7.39 13.52
C MET A 5 -1.99 8.18 14.62
N GLU A 6 -2.57 8.22 15.83
CA GLU A 6 -1.99 8.90 17.00
C GLU A 6 -0.70 8.23 17.54
N LYS A 7 -0.45 6.97 17.20
CA LYS A 7 0.71 6.21 17.67
C LYS A 7 1.87 6.16 16.68
N LEU A 8 1.67 6.61 15.45
CA LEU A 8 2.72 6.63 14.43
C LEU A 8 3.74 7.73 14.74
N THR A 9 5.01 7.40 14.54
CA THR A 9 6.13 8.32 14.63
C THR A 9 6.53 8.83 13.24
N ASP A 10 7.39 9.85 13.18
CA ASP A 10 7.91 10.35 11.90
C ASP A 10 8.73 9.28 11.15
N ASP A 11 9.11 8.15 11.75
CA ASP A 11 9.82 7.02 11.12
C ASP A 11 8.92 5.86 10.69
N ASP A 12 7.62 5.94 10.97
CA ASP A 12 6.68 4.88 10.60
C ASP A 12 6.01 5.15 9.25
N LEU A 13 5.75 4.07 8.52
CA LEU A 13 4.96 4.07 7.29
C LEU A 13 3.77 3.11 7.45
N LEU A 14 2.56 3.66 7.43
CA LEU A 14 1.32 2.89 7.41
C LEU A 14 0.89 2.66 5.96
N ILE A 15 0.67 1.39 5.59
CA ILE A 15 0.12 1.02 4.29
C ILE A 15 -1.16 0.23 4.49
N ILE A 16 -2.24 0.64 3.82
CA ILE A 16 -3.54 -0.05 3.83
C ILE A 16 -3.86 -0.50 2.41
N THR A 17 -4.14 -1.79 2.24
CA THR A 17 -4.52 -2.41 0.96
C THR A 17 -5.42 -3.63 1.19
N ALA A 18 -5.80 -4.32 0.11
CA ALA A 18 -6.47 -5.61 0.13
C ALA A 18 -5.77 -6.56 -0.86
N ASP A 19 -6.20 -7.81 -0.91
CA ASP A 19 -5.67 -8.84 -1.82
C ASP A 19 -6.69 -9.26 -2.89
N HIS A 20 -7.98 -9.03 -2.66
CA HIS A 20 -9.05 -9.26 -3.64
C HIS A 20 -10.31 -8.48 -3.27
N GLY A 21 -11.34 -8.60 -4.11
CA GLY A 21 -12.70 -8.18 -3.80
C GLY A 21 -13.51 -9.33 -3.18
N ASN A 22 -14.57 -8.97 -2.47
CA ASN A 22 -15.61 -9.92 -2.05
C ASN A 22 -16.92 -9.13 -1.93
N ASP A 23 -17.50 -8.81 -3.08
CA ASP A 23 -18.71 -8.00 -3.17
C ASP A 23 -19.89 -8.72 -2.50
N PRO A 24 -20.46 -8.17 -1.40
CA PRO A 24 -21.55 -8.80 -0.65
C PRO A 24 -22.88 -8.81 -1.41
N THR A 25 -22.96 -8.15 -2.57
CA THR A 25 -24.10 -8.17 -3.48
C THR A 25 -23.91 -9.14 -4.66
N TYR A 26 -22.73 -9.74 -4.79
CA TYR A 26 -22.42 -10.69 -5.84
C TYR A 26 -23.17 -12.01 -5.63
N THR A 27 -23.54 -12.67 -6.73
CA THR A 27 -24.18 -13.99 -6.67
C THR A 27 -23.15 -15.07 -6.38
N GLY A 28 -23.42 -15.92 -5.39
CA GLY A 28 -22.52 -17.01 -5.00
C GLY A 28 -21.83 -16.70 -3.67
N THR A 29 -20.69 -17.35 -3.41
CA THR A 29 -19.93 -17.23 -2.16
C THR A 29 -18.42 -17.16 -2.39
N ASP A 30 -17.98 -16.99 -3.63
CA ASP A 30 -16.56 -16.90 -4.01
C ASP A 30 -16.15 -15.43 -4.17
N HIS A 31 -14.85 -15.18 -4.20
CA HIS A 31 -14.29 -13.84 -4.33
C HIS A 31 -14.57 -13.20 -5.70
N THR A 32 -14.46 -11.87 -5.76
CA THR A 32 -14.57 -11.07 -6.98
C THR A 32 -13.21 -10.54 -7.43
N ARG A 33 -13.00 -10.46 -8.75
CA ARG A 33 -11.77 -9.92 -9.34
C ARG A 33 -11.85 -8.40 -9.43
N GLU A 34 -11.34 -7.73 -8.41
CA GLU A 34 -11.37 -6.26 -8.29
C GLU A 34 -9.97 -5.66 -8.22
N PHE A 35 -9.87 -4.36 -8.51
CA PHE A 35 -8.73 -3.57 -8.06
C PHE A 35 -8.78 -3.45 -6.53
N VAL A 36 -7.62 -3.40 -5.90
CA VAL A 36 -7.50 -3.19 -4.45
C VAL A 36 -7.02 -1.77 -4.19
N PRO A 37 -7.48 -1.10 -3.11
CA PRO A 37 -6.99 0.22 -2.76
C PRO A 37 -5.53 0.16 -2.32
N LEU A 38 -4.81 1.27 -2.45
CA LEU A 38 -3.49 1.46 -1.84
C LEU A 38 -3.47 2.85 -1.21
N LEU A 39 -3.42 2.90 0.11
CA LEU A 39 -3.21 4.12 0.88
C LEU A 39 -1.87 4.01 1.60
N VAL A 40 -1.05 5.04 1.48
CA VAL A 40 0.29 5.11 2.10
C VAL A 40 0.37 6.40 2.89
N TYR A 41 0.69 6.29 4.18
CA TYR A 41 0.70 7.41 5.11
C TYR A 41 1.91 7.36 6.03
N SER A 42 2.47 8.53 6.31
CA SER A 42 3.43 8.74 7.39
C SER A 42 3.23 10.14 7.98
N PRO A 43 3.40 10.34 9.30
CA PRO A 43 3.44 11.67 9.91
C PRO A 43 4.46 12.61 9.26
N ARG A 44 5.52 12.09 8.60
CA ARG A 44 6.53 12.91 7.91
C ARG A 44 6.02 13.64 6.67
N PHE A 45 4.91 13.20 6.07
CA PHE A 45 4.32 13.77 4.85
C PHE A 45 3.53 15.06 5.16
N LYS A 46 4.23 16.12 5.59
CA LYS A 46 3.62 17.36 6.11
C LYS A 46 2.79 18.13 5.08
N ASN A 47 3.01 17.89 3.79
CA ASN A 47 2.26 18.52 2.69
C ASN A 47 1.08 17.65 2.21
N GLY A 48 0.79 16.55 2.91
CA GLY A 48 -0.19 15.55 2.47
C GLY A 48 0.36 14.64 1.37
N GLY A 49 -0.49 13.74 0.87
CA GLY A 49 -0.16 12.81 -0.20
C GLY A 49 -0.51 13.32 -1.60
N SER A 50 -0.06 12.60 -2.61
CA SER A 50 -0.47 12.76 -4.01
C SER A 50 -0.88 11.41 -4.60
N GLU A 51 -1.62 11.43 -5.71
CA GLU A 51 -1.96 10.21 -6.41
C GLU A 51 -0.69 9.51 -6.91
N LEU A 52 -0.52 8.24 -6.53
CA LEU A 52 0.48 7.37 -7.11
C LEU A 52 -0.05 6.81 -8.43
N GLU A 53 0.85 6.58 -9.38
CA GLU A 53 0.48 5.84 -10.60
C GLU A 53 -0.16 4.48 -10.26
N LEU A 54 -1.09 4.01 -11.09
CA LEU A 54 -1.70 2.69 -10.93
C LEU A 54 -0.60 1.60 -10.83
N ARG A 55 -0.69 0.76 -9.79
CA ARG A 55 0.23 -0.37 -9.58
C ARG A 55 -0.16 -1.52 -10.49
N LYS A 56 0.84 -2.05 -11.21
CA LYS A 56 0.60 -3.12 -12.21
C LYS A 56 0.56 -4.50 -11.57
N THR A 57 1.05 -4.61 -10.33
CA THR A 57 1.07 -5.85 -9.54
C THR A 57 1.10 -5.52 -8.06
N PHE A 58 0.56 -6.42 -7.22
CA PHE A 58 0.66 -6.29 -5.76
C PHE A 58 2.11 -6.40 -5.28
N ALA A 59 2.98 -7.00 -6.08
CA ALA A 59 4.39 -7.11 -5.77
C ALA A 59 5.10 -5.75 -5.64
N ASP A 60 4.52 -4.65 -6.16
CA ASP A 60 5.03 -3.29 -5.97
C ASP A 60 5.11 -2.91 -4.47
N LEU A 61 4.19 -3.41 -3.64
CA LEU A 61 4.24 -3.26 -2.19
C LEU A 61 5.48 -3.96 -1.60
N GLY A 62 5.68 -5.23 -1.97
CA GLY A 62 6.84 -6.01 -1.51
C GLY A 62 8.16 -5.41 -1.96
N ALA A 63 8.23 -4.90 -3.19
CA ALA A 63 9.38 -4.18 -3.71
C ALA A 63 9.67 -2.89 -2.91
N THR A 64 8.63 -2.15 -2.51
CA THR A 64 8.76 -0.94 -1.67
C THR A 64 9.26 -1.26 -0.27
N VAL A 65 8.77 -2.35 0.34
CA VAL A 65 9.26 -2.81 1.66
C VAL A 65 10.72 -3.26 1.57
N ALA A 66 11.09 -4.00 0.51
CA ALA A 66 12.46 -4.45 0.31
C ALA A 66 13.44 -3.27 0.11
N ASP A 67 13.05 -2.30 -0.71
CA ASP A 67 13.79 -1.05 -0.95
C ASP A 67 14.00 -0.26 0.34
N ASN A 68 12.95 -0.09 1.16
CA ASN A 68 13.02 0.66 2.41
C ASN A 68 14.03 0.09 3.42
N PHE A 69 14.17 -1.24 3.49
CA PHE A 69 15.08 -1.91 4.42
C PHE A 69 16.42 -2.31 3.80
N ASP A 70 16.68 -1.91 2.55
CA ASP A 70 17.90 -2.27 1.80
C ASP A 70 18.18 -3.80 1.82
N VAL A 71 17.15 -4.58 1.53
CA VAL A 71 17.25 -6.04 1.41
C VAL A 71 17.12 -6.49 -0.04
N LYS A 72 17.38 -7.77 -0.29
CA LYS A 72 17.30 -8.35 -1.65
C LYS A 72 15.91 -8.08 -2.26
N MET A 73 15.90 -7.43 -3.42
CA MET A 73 14.68 -7.15 -4.18
C MET A 73 13.97 -8.43 -4.63
N PRO A 74 12.63 -8.44 -4.64
CA PRO A 74 11.85 -9.51 -5.24
C PRO A 74 12.07 -9.56 -6.77
N GLU A 75 11.74 -10.69 -7.37
CA GLU A 75 11.78 -10.85 -8.84
C GLU A 75 10.74 -9.98 -9.56
N TYR A 76 9.62 -9.70 -8.90
CA TYR A 76 8.50 -8.93 -9.43
C TYR A 76 8.23 -7.70 -8.59
N GLY A 77 7.68 -6.67 -9.24
CA GLY A 77 7.27 -5.42 -8.61
C GLY A 77 8.27 -4.30 -8.83
N LYS A 78 7.76 -3.06 -8.77
CA LYS A 78 8.53 -1.82 -8.82
C LYS A 78 8.26 -1.03 -7.56
N SER A 79 9.31 -0.73 -6.80
CA SER A 79 9.21 0.14 -5.63
C SER A 79 8.63 1.50 -6.01
N PHE A 80 7.74 2.02 -5.16
CA PHE A 80 7.24 3.39 -5.21
C PHE A 80 7.78 4.23 -4.04
N LEU A 81 8.80 3.75 -3.31
CA LEU A 81 9.37 4.44 -2.14
C LEU A 81 9.84 5.86 -2.48
N ALA A 82 10.48 6.03 -3.64
CA ALA A 82 10.99 7.33 -4.10
C ALA A 82 9.89 8.35 -4.43
N ASP A 83 8.65 7.89 -4.63
CA ASP A 83 7.50 8.75 -4.93
C ASP A 83 6.82 9.29 -3.65
N LEU A 84 7.18 8.74 -2.49
CA LEU A 84 6.61 9.13 -1.19
C LEU A 84 7.24 10.43 -0.67
N LYS A 85 6.41 11.42 -0.30
CA LYS A 85 6.81 12.78 0.09
C LYS A 85 6.00 13.31 1.24
#